data_AF-A0A3S0E3N4-F1
#
_entry.id   AF-A0A3S0E3N4-F1
#
_cell.length_a   1.000
_cell.length_b   1.000
_cell.length_c   1.000
_cell.angle_alpha   90.00
_cell.angle_beta   90.00
_cell.angle_gamma   90.00
#
_symmetry.space_group_name_H-M   'P 1'
#
loop_
_entity.id
_entity.type
_entity.pdbx_description
1 polymer ?
#
loop_
_entity_poly.entity_id
_entity_poly.type
_entity_poly.pdbx_seq_one_letter_code
_entity_poly.pdbx_strand_id
1 'polypeptide(L)'
;MNGQILKLSTGVARRGELWCEPLKIHFPQVYRVIRKRASSSPTASRSMHPQTVLANDFSLSTVENNFNGVVKSIPLRHLTPSDDRSLIIRHHWSKLLANTYLRAVEDIDSSHSCGAICESEEAVFTIVTCRTRKSWSGPTIFFLADFFEDDSDIGVQVWEMSIGVDGELRSTDIFYEDD
;
A
#
# COMPACT_ATOMS: atom_id res chain seq x y z
N MET A 1 17.51 -5.24 -5.82
CA MET A 1 16.58 -5.24 -4.66
C MET A 1 15.41 -6.15 -4.98
N ASN A 2 15.17 -7.15 -4.13
CA ASN A 2 14.05 -8.09 -4.28
C ASN A 2 12.85 -7.52 -3.52
N GLY A 3 11.99 -6.76 -4.20
CA GLY A 3 10.66 -6.47 -3.68
C GLY A 3 9.93 -7.78 -3.38
N GLN A 4 9.25 -7.87 -2.25
CA GLN A 4 8.43 -9.04 -1.94
C GLN A 4 7.24 -9.04 -2.92
N ILE A 5 7.14 -10.07 -3.76
CA ILE A 5 5.99 -10.28 -4.65
C ILE A 5 4.98 -11.13 -3.88
N LEU A 6 3.82 -10.54 -3.59
CA LEU A 6 2.69 -11.21 -2.96
C LEU A 6 1.65 -11.56 -4.04
N LYS A 7 1.41 -12.86 -4.24
CA LYS A 7 0.31 -13.31 -5.11
C LYS A 7 -1.00 -13.23 -4.34
N LEU A 8 -1.98 -12.54 -4.90
CA LEU A 8 -3.34 -12.48 -4.37
C LEU A 8 -4.10 -13.76 -4.76
N SER A 9 -4.89 -14.29 -3.83
CA SER A 9 -5.80 -15.39 -4.14
C SER A 9 -6.88 -14.88 -5.09
N THR A 10 -7.06 -15.55 -6.21
CA THR A 10 -8.15 -15.31 -7.16
C THR A 10 -9.47 -15.67 -6.49
N GLY A 11 -10.26 -14.65 -6.17
CA GLY A 11 -11.60 -14.83 -5.66
C GLY A 11 -12.41 -13.57 -5.94
N VAL A 12 -13.62 -13.79 -6.43
CA VAL A 12 -14.69 -12.82 -6.68
C VAL A 12 -14.63 -11.64 -5.71
N ALA A 13 -14.77 -10.42 -6.25
CA ALA A 13 -14.83 -9.15 -5.55
C ALA A 13 -15.36 -9.31 -4.11
N ARG A 14 -14.48 -9.11 -3.13
CA ARG A 14 -14.83 -9.26 -1.72
C ARG A 14 -15.45 -7.96 -1.21
N ARG A 15 -16.44 -8.10 -0.33
CA ARG A 15 -17.06 -6.96 0.37
C ARG A 15 -15.98 -6.13 1.08
N GLY A 16 -15.72 -4.91 0.61
CA GLY A 16 -14.66 -4.02 1.10
C GLY A 16 -13.61 -3.65 0.05
N GLU A 17 -13.63 -4.29 -1.12
CA GLU A 17 -12.77 -3.95 -2.25
C GLU A 17 -13.33 -2.77 -3.04
N LEU A 18 -12.43 -1.86 -3.44
CA LEU A 18 -12.79 -0.61 -4.10
C LEU A 18 -12.77 -0.79 -5.62
N TRP A 19 -13.79 -0.30 -6.31
CA TRP A 19 -13.93 -0.47 -7.76
C TRP A 19 -13.40 0.75 -8.53
N CYS A 20 -12.50 0.49 -9.48
CA CYS A 20 -12.00 1.48 -10.44
C CYS A 20 -12.79 1.36 -11.73
N GLU A 21 -13.73 2.28 -11.95
CA GLU A 21 -14.63 2.27 -13.10
C GLU A 21 -13.91 2.41 -14.45
N PRO A 22 -12.89 3.28 -14.63
CA PRO A 22 -12.18 3.42 -15.91
C PRO A 22 -11.49 2.13 -16.38
N LEU A 23 -10.85 1.42 -15.45
CA LEU A 23 -10.09 0.20 -15.77
C LEU A 23 -10.89 -1.09 -15.59
N LYS A 24 -12.09 -1.00 -15.02
CA LYS A 24 -12.93 -2.16 -14.68
C LYS A 24 -12.20 -3.19 -13.80
N ILE A 25 -11.45 -2.71 -12.80
CA ILE A 25 -10.70 -3.55 -11.86
C ILE A 25 -11.10 -3.27 -10.40
N HIS A 26 -10.91 -4.28 -9.54
CA HIS A 26 -10.98 -4.11 -8.08
C HIS A 26 -9.59 -3.85 -7.48
N PHE A 27 -9.52 -2.88 -6.58
CA PHE A 27 -8.38 -2.70 -5.70
C PHE A 27 -8.40 -3.74 -4.58
N PRO A 28 -7.24 -4.31 -4.22
CA PRO A 28 -7.16 -5.30 -3.15
C PRO A 28 -7.46 -4.70 -1.78
N GLN A 29 -8.06 -5.52 -0.92
CA GLN A 29 -8.25 -5.18 0.49
C GLN A 29 -6.91 -4.93 1.19
N VAL A 30 -6.78 -3.80 1.88
CA VAL A 30 -5.64 -3.50 2.74
C VAL A 30 -5.79 -4.23 4.07
N TYR A 31 -4.71 -4.80 4.58
CA TYR A 31 -4.64 -5.46 5.88
C TYR A 31 -3.61 -4.78 6.75
N ARG A 32 -3.92 -4.60 8.04
CA ARG A 32 -2.90 -4.33 9.06
C ARG A 32 -2.28 -5.63 9.54
N VAL A 33 -0.96 -5.68 9.54
CA VAL A 33 -0.15 -6.82 9.97
C VAL A 33 0.21 -6.64 11.45
N ILE A 34 -0.22 -7.58 12.29
CA ILE A 34 0.14 -7.61 13.72
C ILE A 34 1.26 -8.62 13.91
N ARG A 35 2.38 -8.18 14.47
CA ARG A 35 3.53 -9.03 14.80
C ARG A 35 3.74 -9.18 16.31
N LYS A 36 4.22 -10.34 16.74
CA LYS A 36 4.65 -10.55 18.13
C LYS A 36 5.99 -9.85 18.29
N ARG A 37 6.08 -8.84 19.16
CA ARG A 37 7.38 -8.31 19.58
C ARG A 37 8.13 -9.44 20.29
N ALA A 38 9.28 -9.86 19.75
CA ALA A 38 10.22 -10.62 20.55
C ALA A 38 10.76 -9.68 21.63
N SER A 39 10.51 -9.98 22.91
CA SER A 39 11.11 -9.18 23.98
C SER A 39 12.62 -9.40 23.94
N SER A 40 13.38 -8.37 23.61
CA SER A 40 14.83 -8.36 23.82
C SER A 40 15.09 -8.27 25.33
N SER A 41 15.22 -9.41 26.01
CA SER A 41 15.87 -9.43 27.32
C SER A 41 17.34 -9.06 27.16
N PRO A 42 17.97 -8.26 28.04
CA PRO A 42 19.34 -7.77 27.84
C PRO A 42 20.44 -8.82 28.06
N THR A 43 20.09 -10.09 28.28
CA THR A 43 21.03 -11.15 28.65
C THR A 43 20.93 -12.34 27.69
N ALA A 44 21.34 -12.15 26.44
CA ALA A 44 21.63 -13.28 25.56
C ALA A 44 22.77 -12.92 24.61
N SER A 45 23.94 -13.43 24.95
CA SER A 45 25.19 -13.38 24.22
C SER A 45 25.06 -13.98 22.82
N ARG A 46 25.64 -13.29 21.83
CA ARG A 46 26.17 -13.82 20.56
C ARG A 46 25.30 -14.82 19.79
N SER A 47 24.53 -14.29 18.84
CA SER A 47 24.48 -14.84 17.48
C SER A 47 23.91 -13.77 16.56
N MET A 48 24.73 -13.28 15.63
CA MET A 48 24.30 -12.36 14.58
C MET A 48 23.39 -13.09 13.60
N HIS A 49 22.10 -12.76 13.63
CA HIS A 49 21.30 -12.69 12.42
C HIS A 49 20.75 -11.28 12.33
N PRO A 50 20.94 -10.56 11.21
CA PRO A 50 20.26 -9.29 11.01
C PRO A 50 18.77 -9.64 10.96
N GLN A 51 18.05 -9.31 12.04
CA GLN A 51 16.59 -9.31 11.99
C GLN A 51 16.23 -8.23 10.98
N THR A 52 15.90 -8.64 9.77
CA THR A 52 15.30 -7.76 8.77
C THR A 52 13.93 -7.38 9.30
N VAL A 53 13.88 -6.26 10.02
CA VAL A 53 12.64 -5.61 10.42
C VAL A 53 11.95 -5.18 9.14
N LEU A 54 11.06 -6.03 8.61
CA LEU A 54 10.17 -5.67 7.52
C LEU A 54 9.19 -4.63 8.05
N ALA A 55 9.57 -3.36 8.06
CA ALA A 55 8.81 -2.26 8.66
C ALA A 55 7.50 -1.89 7.93
N ASN A 56 6.83 -2.85 7.27
CA ASN A 56 5.49 -2.65 6.74
C ASN A 56 4.46 -3.26 7.70
N ASP A 57 3.76 -2.39 8.42
CA ASP A 57 2.57 -2.72 9.23
C ASP A 57 1.34 -2.99 8.35
N PHE A 58 1.47 -2.92 7.03
CA PHE A 58 0.37 -3.06 6.08
C PHE A 58 0.72 -4.03 4.94
N SER A 59 -0.30 -4.73 4.44
CA SER A 59 -0.21 -5.71 3.36
C SER A 59 -1.45 -5.66 2.48
N LEU A 60 -1.33 -6.00 1.20
CA LEU A 60 -2.47 -6.18 0.29
C LEU A 60 -2.95 -7.63 0.23
N SER A 61 -2.18 -8.57 0.80
CA SER A 61 -2.58 -9.98 0.94
C SER A 61 -2.77 -10.34 2.40
N THR A 62 -3.66 -11.31 2.66
CA THR A 62 -3.70 -12.00 3.95
C THR A 62 -2.35 -12.68 4.18
N VAL A 63 -1.78 -12.46 5.36
CA VAL A 63 -0.61 -13.23 5.81
C VAL A 63 -1.13 -14.28 6.76
N GLU A 64 -1.01 -15.55 6.38
CA GLU A 64 -1.31 -16.68 7.26
C GLU A 64 -0.16 -16.90 8.25
N ASN A 65 -0.50 -17.40 9.44
CA ASN A 65 0.37 -17.50 10.60
C ASN A 65 1.72 -18.21 10.30
N ASN A 66 2.76 -17.77 11.03
CA ASN A 66 4.11 -18.35 11.14
C ASN A 66 5.18 -17.95 10.12
N PHE A 67 4.96 -16.92 9.29
CA PHE A 67 6.08 -16.26 8.59
C PHE A 67 6.58 -15.05 9.40
N ASN A 68 7.83 -15.06 9.85
CA ASN A 68 8.52 -13.92 10.50
C ASN A 68 7.80 -13.29 11.72
N GLY A 69 7.16 -14.09 12.58
CA GLY A 69 6.54 -13.58 13.81
C GLY A 69 5.25 -12.79 13.62
N VAL A 70 4.65 -12.83 12.42
CA VAL A 70 3.29 -12.34 12.16
C VAL A 70 2.28 -13.20 12.92
N VAL A 71 1.44 -12.56 13.72
CA VAL A 71 0.42 -13.16 14.59
C VAL A 71 -0.95 -13.14 13.94
N LYS A 72 -1.24 -12.10 13.16
CA LYS A 72 -2.53 -11.92 12.48
C LYS A 72 -2.44 -10.83 11.41
N SER A 73 -3.25 -10.96 10.36
CA SER A 73 -3.62 -9.86 9.47
C SER A 73 -5.09 -9.49 9.71
N ILE A 74 -5.39 -8.18 9.84
CA ILE A 74 -6.75 -7.67 10.06
C ILE A 74 -7.15 -6.78 8.88
N PRO A 75 -8.30 -7.00 8.24
CA PRO A 75 -8.80 -6.09 7.20
C PRO A 75 -8.90 -4.67 7.72
N LEU A 76 -8.28 -3.73 7.02
CA LEU A 76 -8.26 -2.32 7.36
C LEU A 76 -9.32 -1.58 6.54
N ARG A 77 -10.26 -0.92 7.23
CA ARG A 77 -11.26 -0.06 6.58
C ARG A 77 -10.81 1.38 6.49
N HIS A 78 -10.07 1.85 7.48
CA HIS A 78 -9.51 3.19 7.56
C HIS A 78 -8.31 3.19 8.50
N LEU A 79 -7.52 4.26 8.44
CA LEU A 79 -6.45 4.52 9.42
C LEU A 79 -7.03 5.12 10.69
N THR A 80 -6.30 5.00 11.79
CA THR A 80 -6.63 5.66 13.05
C THR A 80 -5.98 7.04 13.11
N PRO A 81 -6.51 8.00 13.88
CA PRO A 81 -5.86 9.30 14.09
C PRO A 81 -4.46 9.21 14.70
N SER A 82 -4.10 8.08 15.30
CA SER A 82 -2.80 7.83 15.90
C SER A 82 -1.77 7.24 14.92
N ASP A 83 -2.18 6.83 13.72
CA ASP A 83 -1.23 6.43 12.68
C ASP A 83 -0.40 7.65 12.26
N ASP A 84 0.90 7.48 12.07
CA ASP A 84 1.83 8.56 11.74
C ASP A 84 2.02 8.75 10.22
N ARG A 85 1.53 7.80 9.41
CA ARG A 85 1.69 7.76 7.96
C ARG A 85 0.38 7.46 7.26
N SER A 86 0.23 8.03 6.07
CA SER A 86 -0.80 7.71 5.10
C SER A 86 -0.36 6.55 4.21
N LEU A 87 -1.31 5.92 3.51
CA LEU A 87 -1.05 4.79 2.61
C LEU A 87 -1.40 5.15 1.19
N ILE A 88 -0.56 4.72 0.24
CA ILE A 88 -0.84 4.83 -1.19
C ILE A 88 -0.84 3.43 -1.78
N ILE A 89 -1.97 3.04 -2.34
CA ILE A 89 -2.16 1.83 -3.11
C ILE A 89 -2.29 2.24 -4.55
N ARG A 90 -1.32 1.85 -5.38
CA ARG A 90 -1.25 2.29 -6.79
C ARG A 90 -1.30 1.08 -7.72
N HIS A 91 -2.16 1.16 -8.73
CA HIS A 91 -2.20 0.24 -9.87
C HIS A 91 -1.04 0.52 -10.84
N HIS A 92 -0.51 -0.54 -11.44
CA HIS A 92 0.55 -0.50 -12.44
C HIS A 92 0.23 -1.44 -13.60
N TRP A 93 0.45 -0.96 -14.82
CA TRP A 93 0.29 -1.74 -16.05
C TRP A 93 1.31 -2.87 -16.21
N SER A 94 2.42 -2.83 -15.47
CA SER A 94 3.40 -3.91 -15.47
C SER A 94 4.21 -3.97 -14.18
N LYS A 95 4.80 -5.14 -13.92
CA LYS A 95 5.79 -5.32 -12.85
C LYS A 95 6.98 -4.38 -12.98
N LEU A 96 7.40 -4.07 -14.21
CA LEU A 96 8.53 -3.18 -14.45
C LEU A 96 8.19 -1.78 -13.93
N LEU A 97 7.02 -1.25 -14.27
CA LEU A 97 6.56 0.06 -13.80
C LEU A 97 6.38 0.07 -12.27
N ALA A 98 5.80 -0.98 -11.69
CA ALA A 98 5.68 -1.12 -10.24
C ALA A 98 7.06 -1.07 -9.54
N ASN A 99 8.06 -1.78 -10.07
CA ASN A 99 9.41 -1.75 -9.53
C ASN A 99 10.08 -0.37 -9.69
N THR A 100 9.93 0.27 -10.84
CA THR A 100 10.46 1.62 -11.10
C THR A 100 9.85 2.63 -10.13
N TYR A 101 8.54 2.57 -9.92
CA TYR A 101 7.84 3.40 -8.94
C TYR A 101 8.39 3.22 -7.53
N LEU A 102 8.54 1.97 -7.06
CA LEU A 102 9.08 1.71 -5.72
C LEU A 102 10.51 2.23 -5.55
N ARG A 103 11.36 2.14 -6.57
CA ARG A 103 12.72 2.72 -6.54
C ARG A 103 12.68 4.24 -6.45
N ALA A 104 11.82 4.88 -7.24
CA ALA A 104 11.68 6.33 -7.18
C ALA A 104 11.17 6.81 -5.80
N VAL A 105 10.25 6.07 -5.17
CA VAL A 105 9.79 6.37 -3.80
C VAL A 105 10.92 6.23 -2.78
N GLU A 106 11.76 5.19 -2.93
CA GLU A 106 12.91 4.96 -2.06
C GLU A 106 13.98 6.07 -2.21
N ASP A 107 14.22 6.54 -3.43
CA ASP A 107 15.16 7.63 -3.69
C ASP A 107 14.72 8.96 -3.04
N ILE A 108 13.40 9.20 -2.94
CA ILE A 108 12.83 10.42 -2.36
C ILE A 108 12.86 10.38 -0.82
N ASP A 109 12.52 9.24 -0.22
CA ASP A 109 12.53 9.08 1.23
C ASP A 109 12.97 7.66 1.59
N SER A 110 14.28 7.53 1.83
CA SER A 110 14.94 6.28 2.24
C SER A 110 14.54 5.81 3.64
N SER A 111 13.77 6.62 4.40
CA SER A 111 13.16 6.18 5.65
C SER A 111 11.87 5.37 5.44
N HIS A 112 11.33 5.32 4.21
CA HIS A 112 10.21 4.46 3.89
C HIS A 112 10.65 3.00 3.88
N SER A 113 9.90 2.20 4.63
CA SER A 113 9.95 0.76 4.55
C SER A 113 9.61 0.32 3.13
N CYS A 114 10.52 -0.43 2.50
CA CYS A 114 10.43 -0.90 1.12
C CYS A 114 9.00 -1.35 0.80
N GLY A 115 8.30 -0.64 -0.09
CA GLY A 115 6.92 -0.99 -0.47
C GLY A 115 6.83 -2.41 -1.01
N ALA A 116 5.62 -2.98 -1.00
CA ALA A 116 5.38 -4.33 -1.51
C ALA A 116 4.73 -4.28 -2.90
N ILE A 117 5.10 -5.23 -3.77
CA ILE A 117 4.40 -5.47 -5.04
C ILE A 117 3.40 -6.60 -4.79
N CYS A 118 2.15 -6.33 -5.12
CA CYS A 118 1.08 -7.31 -5.08
C CYS A 118 0.57 -7.58 -6.48
N GLU A 119 0.42 -8.84 -6.84
CA GLU A 119 -0.02 -9.24 -8.18
C GLU A 119 -1.30 -10.07 -8.10
N SER A 120 -2.26 -9.73 -8.94
CA SER A 120 -3.43 -10.53 -9.30
C SER A 120 -3.33 -10.96 -10.77
N GLU A 121 -4.26 -11.78 -11.24
CA GLU A 121 -4.34 -12.11 -12.68
C GLU A 121 -4.68 -10.89 -13.55
N GLU A 122 -5.37 -9.90 -12.99
CA GLU A 122 -5.90 -8.74 -13.71
C GLU A 122 -4.98 -7.52 -13.63
N ALA A 123 -4.19 -7.40 -12.57
CA ALA A 123 -3.49 -6.15 -12.25
C ALA A 123 -2.29 -6.32 -11.29
N VAL A 124 -1.34 -5.38 -11.40
CA VAL A 124 -0.21 -5.22 -10.49
C VAL A 124 -0.44 -4.00 -9.61
N PHE A 125 -0.21 -4.13 -8.31
CA PHE A 125 -0.38 -3.06 -7.34
C PHE A 125 0.88 -2.87 -6.49
N THR A 126 1.08 -1.65 -6.00
CA THR A 126 2.07 -1.36 -4.95
C THR A 126 1.38 -0.76 -3.74
N ILE A 127 1.89 -1.08 -2.54
CA ILE A 127 1.56 -0.36 -1.31
C ILE A 127 2.81 0.35 -0.80
N VAL A 128 2.69 1.65 -0.55
CA VAL A 128 3.73 2.48 0.07
C VAL A 128 3.14 3.33 1.19
N THR A 129 3.97 3.69 2.17
CA THR A 129 3.62 4.68 3.19
C THR A 129 4.12 6.06 2.74
N CYS A 130 3.44 7.12 3.17
CA CYS A 130 3.89 8.49 2.96
C CYS A 130 3.56 9.37 4.18
N ARG A 131 4.22 10.52 4.31
CA ARG A 131 3.88 11.48 5.36
C ARG A 131 2.50 12.06 5.11
N THR A 132 1.68 12.09 6.15
CA THR A 132 0.40 12.81 6.14
C THR A 132 0.68 14.30 5.97
N ARG A 133 0.13 14.92 4.92
CA ARG A 133 0.31 16.37 4.68
C ARG A 133 -0.45 17.16 5.74
N LYS A 134 0.06 18.36 6.08
CA LYS A 134 -0.61 19.27 7.02
C LYS A 134 -2.00 19.72 6.55
N SER A 135 -2.21 19.76 5.23
CA SER A 135 -3.50 20.11 4.63
C SER A 135 -4.53 18.98 4.72
N TRP A 136 -4.12 17.76 5.07
CA TRP A 136 -5.05 16.64 5.24
C TRP A 136 -5.62 16.64 6.66
N SER A 137 -6.89 16.24 6.80
CA SER A 137 -7.57 16.12 8.10
C SER A 137 -7.00 15.01 8.99
N GLY A 138 -6.15 14.14 8.43
CA GLY A 138 -5.47 13.07 9.12
C GLY A 138 -4.87 12.05 8.16
N PRO A 139 -4.28 10.95 8.69
CA PRO A 139 -3.80 9.84 7.89
C PRO A 139 -4.89 9.29 6.98
N THR A 140 -4.55 9.11 5.70
CA THR A 140 -5.52 8.75 4.65
C THR A 140 -5.00 7.56 3.84
N ILE A 141 -5.91 6.73 3.35
CA ILE A 141 -5.62 5.64 2.40
C ILE A 141 -6.00 6.11 1.01
N PHE A 142 -5.05 6.18 0.09
CA PHE A 142 -5.25 6.58 -1.31
C PHE A 142 -5.20 5.37 -2.22
N PHE A 143 -6.09 5.34 -3.20
CA PHE A 143 -6.16 4.35 -4.28
C PHE A 143 -6.01 5.07 -5.60
N LEU A 144 -4.94 4.75 -6.34
CA LEU A 144 -4.55 5.45 -7.56
C LEU A 144 -4.45 4.50 -8.74
N ALA A 145 -5.09 4.84 -9.85
CA ALA A 145 -4.98 4.08 -11.09
C ALA A 145 -4.77 5.02 -12.28
N ASP A 146 -3.66 4.80 -12.98
CA ASP A 146 -3.36 5.49 -14.22
C ASP A 146 -4.16 4.83 -15.36
N PHE A 147 -4.93 5.63 -16.11
CA PHE A 147 -5.69 5.19 -17.28
C PHE A 147 -5.48 6.14 -18.46
N PHE A 148 -5.72 5.62 -19.67
CA PHE A 148 -5.60 6.35 -20.91
C PHE A 148 -7.01 6.45 -21.51
N GLU A 149 -7.48 7.67 -21.77
CA GLU A 149 -8.66 7.83 -22.62
C GLU A 149 -8.22 7.67 -24.07
N ASP A 150 -8.76 6.64 -24.74
CA ASP A 150 -8.64 6.46 -26.17
C ASP A 150 -9.33 7.67 -26.83
N ASP A 151 -8.51 8.65 -27.25
CA ASP A 151 -8.80 9.84 -28.09
C ASP A 151 -8.32 11.19 -27.49
N SER A 152 -7.69 11.22 -26.31
CA SER A 152 -7.10 12.47 -25.80
C SER A 152 -5.61 12.57 -26.15
N ASP A 153 -5.21 13.65 -26.85
CA ASP A 153 -3.80 14.06 -27.04
C ASP A 153 -3.11 14.49 -25.72
N ILE A 154 -3.79 14.33 -24.57
CA ILE A 154 -3.45 14.94 -23.29
C ILE A 154 -3.24 13.86 -22.24
N GLY A 155 -2.00 13.38 -22.14
CA GLY A 155 -1.43 12.82 -20.92
C GLY A 155 -2.07 11.55 -20.33
N VAL A 156 -1.45 11.04 -19.28
CA VAL A 156 -1.98 9.96 -18.45
C VAL A 156 -3.01 10.56 -17.49
N GLN A 157 -4.23 10.07 -17.48
CA GLN A 157 -5.22 10.44 -16.47
C GLN A 157 -5.06 9.56 -15.23
N VAL A 158 -5.30 10.14 -14.06
CA VAL A 158 -5.22 9.41 -12.79
C VAL A 158 -6.61 9.35 -12.19
N TRP A 159 -7.13 8.14 -12.06
CA TRP A 159 -8.28 7.87 -11.22
C TRP A 159 -7.79 7.81 -9.77
N GLU A 160 -8.41 8.61 -8.91
CA GLU A 160 -8.08 8.65 -7.49
C GLU A 160 -9.33 8.50 -6.63
N MET A 161 -9.17 7.74 -5.55
CA MET A 161 -10.13 7.66 -4.47
C MET A 161 -9.41 7.59 -3.14
N SER A 162 -9.97 8.16 -2.09
CA SER A 162 -9.37 8.15 -0.76
C SER A 162 -10.35 7.77 0.34
N ILE A 163 -9.81 7.20 1.43
CA ILE A 163 -10.54 6.90 2.67
C ILE A 163 -9.85 7.60 3.82
N GLY A 164 -10.55 8.53 4.46
CA GLY A 164 -10.04 9.27 5.62
C GLY A 164 -10.18 8.49 6.93
N VAL A 165 -9.76 9.11 8.03
CA VAL A 165 -9.78 8.50 9.39
C VAL A 165 -11.17 8.16 9.92
N ASP A 166 -12.22 8.76 9.34
CA ASP A 166 -13.63 8.49 9.65
C ASP A 166 -14.18 7.27 8.89
N GLY A 167 -13.41 6.73 7.94
CA GLY A 167 -13.84 5.63 7.07
C GLY A 167 -14.70 6.07 5.89
N GLU A 168 -14.91 7.37 5.70
CA GLU A 168 -15.70 7.88 4.59
C GLU A 168 -14.88 7.97 3.30
N LEU A 169 -15.51 7.56 2.21
CA LEU A 169 -14.94 7.59 0.87
C LEU A 169 -14.97 9.03 0.32
N ARG A 170 -13.87 9.45 -0.30
CA ARG A 170 -13.73 10.78 -0.90
C ARG A 170 -13.17 10.61 -2.30
N SER A 171 -13.89 11.13 -3.30
CA SER A 171 -13.27 11.45 -4.57
C SER A 171 -12.40 12.67 -4.34
N THR A 172 -11.09 12.50 -4.48
CA THR A 172 -10.18 13.62 -4.31
C THR A 172 -9.92 14.23 -5.69
N ASP A 173 -10.55 15.38 -5.96
CA ASP A 173 -10.12 16.30 -7.02
C ASP A 173 -8.84 17.00 -6.54
N ILE A 174 -7.76 16.25 -6.30
CA ILE A 174 -6.44 16.87 -6.07
C ILE A 174 -5.90 17.17 -7.44
N PHE A 175 -6.40 18.26 -8.03
CA PHE A 175 -5.59 18.99 -8.98
C PHE A 175 -4.26 19.26 -8.29
N TYR A 176 -3.17 18.98 -9.00
CA TYR A 176 -1.87 19.56 -8.72
C TYR A 176 -2.07 21.08 -8.80
N GLU A 177 -2.49 21.72 -7.70
CA GLU A 177 -2.24 23.13 -7.54
C GLU A 177 -0.72 23.22 -7.42
N ASP A 178 -0.10 23.63 -8.53
CA ASP A 178 1.30 24.03 -8.60
C ASP A 178 1.55 25.05 -7.47
N ASP A 179 2.44 24.70 -6.53
CA ASP A 179 3.14 25.68 -5.70
C ASP A 179 4.26 26.34 -6.52
#